data_AF-A0A2V9W344-F1
#
_entry.id   AF-A0A2V9W344-F1
#
_cell.length_a   1.000
_cell.length_b   1.000
_cell.length_c   1.000
_cell.angle_alpha   90.00
_cell.angle_beta   90.00
_cell.angle_gamma   90.00
#
_symmetry.space_group_name_H-M   'P 1'
#
loop_
_entity.id
_entity.type
_entity.pdbx_description
1 polymer ?
#
loop_
_entity_poly.entity_id
_entity_poly.type
_entity_poly.pdbx_seq_one_letter_code
_entity_poly.pdbx_strand_id
1 'polypeptide(L)' 'MKRIRKSILRLPIEKRAEIALREAVKGVIEEHARLGLPLYIGRKGKVVELSPAEVRALARSRRRK' A
#
# COMPACT_ATOMS: atom_id res chain seq x y z
N MET A 1 -15.97 0.17 -9.40
CA MET A 1 -14.68 0.89 -9.49
C MET A 1 -14.72 2.12 -8.59
N LYS A 2 -13.66 2.35 -7.79
CA LYS A 2 -13.58 3.55 -6.92
C LYS A 2 -13.45 4.79 -7.82
N ARG A 3 -14.30 5.80 -7.60
CA ARG A 3 -14.30 7.02 -8.44
C ARG A 3 -13.00 7.79 -8.23
N ILE A 4 -12.20 7.93 -9.30
CA ILE A 4 -10.97 8.72 -9.27
C ILE A 4 -11.35 10.21 -9.20
N ARG A 5 -10.74 10.95 -8.28
CA ARG A 5 -10.96 12.41 -8.16
C ARG A 5 -10.51 13.10 -9.45
N LYS A 6 -11.32 14.03 -10.00
CA LYS A 6 -10.99 14.76 -11.23
C LYS A 6 -9.64 15.49 -11.17
N SER A 7 -9.22 15.92 -9.97
CA SER A 7 -7.91 16.53 -9.75
C SER A 7 -6.73 15.60 -10.04
N ILE A 8 -6.88 14.28 -9.82
CA ILE A 8 -5.84 13.28 -10.12
C ILE A 8 -5.67 13.13 -11.64
N LEU A 9 -6.75 13.23 -12.41
CA LEU A 9 -6.70 13.08 -13.87
C LEU A 9 -5.88 14.19 -14.56
N ARG A 10 -5.77 15.36 -13.91
CA ARG A 10 -5.01 16.53 -14.37
C ARG A 10 -3.52 16.46 -14.03
N LEU A 11 -3.08 15.47 -13.25
CA LEU A 11 -1.67 15.31 -12.91
C LEU A 11 -0.88 14.70 -14.08
N PRO A 12 0.44 14.94 -14.14
CA PRO A 12 1.34 14.22 -15.04
C PRO A 12 1.21 12.69 -14.88
N ILE A 13 1.49 11.94 -15.95
CA ILE A 13 1.30 10.48 -15.98
C ILE A 13 2.09 9.78 -14.88
N GLU A 14 3.29 10.26 -14.57
CA GLU A 14 4.19 9.74 -13.53
C GLU A 14 3.53 9.83 -12.16
N LYS A 15 2.87 10.95 -11.88
CA LYS A 15 2.16 11.16 -10.60
C LYS A 15 0.88 10.34 -10.52
N ARG A 16 0.18 10.15 -11.62
CA ARG A 16 -0.99 9.25 -11.67
C ARG A 16 -0.58 7.81 -11.43
N ALA A 17 0.52 7.37 -12.05
CA ALA A 17 1.08 6.03 -11.86
C ALA A 17 1.53 5.80 -10.41
N GLU A 18 2.23 6.77 -9.81
CA GLU A 18 2.65 6.72 -8.41
C GLU A 18 1.43 6.55 -7.46
N ILE A 19 0.36 7.31 -7.68
CA ILE A 19 -0.87 7.21 -6.87
C ILE A 19 -1.54 5.84 -7.07
N ALA A 20 -1.66 5.37 -8.31
CA ALA A 20 -2.26 4.08 -8.62
C ALA A 20 -1.49 2.94 -7.94
N LEU A 21 -0.16 2.96 -8.02
CA LEU A 21 0.70 1.96 -7.37
C LEU A 21 0.55 2.00 -5.85
N ARG A 22 0.49 3.19 -5.23
CA ARG A 22 0.28 3.33 -3.78
C ARG A 22 -1.04 2.72 -3.30
N GLU A 23 -2.12 2.92 -4.07
CA GLU A 23 -3.43 2.32 -3.77
C GLU A 23 -3.42 0.80 -3.97
N ALA A 24 -2.77 0.28 -5.03
CA ALA A 24 -2.63 -1.15 -5.24
C ALA A 24 -1.87 -1.82 -4.08
N VAL A 25 -0.71 -1.25 -3.70
CA VAL A 25 0.09 -1.73 -2.55
C VAL A 25 -0.70 -1.63 -1.25
N LYS A 26 -1.55 -0.61 -1.07
CA LYS A 26 -2.46 -0.52 0.08
C LYS A 26 -3.38 -1.74 0.15
N GLY A 27 -4.01 -2.11 -0.96
CA GLY A 27 -4.88 -3.29 -1.04
C GLY A 27 -4.13 -4.57 -0.66
N VAL A 28 -2.90 -4.75 -1.16
CA VAL A 28 -2.05 -5.90 -0.81
C VAL A 28 -1.79 -5.97 0.69
N ILE A 29 -1.42 -4.85 1.33
CA ILE A 29 -1.17 -4.78 2.78
C ILE A 29 -2.44 -5.12 3.57
N GLU A 30 -3.58 -4.55 3.19
CA GLU A 30 -4.86 -4.79 3.87
C GLU A 30 -5.28 -6.27 3.76
N GLU A 31 -5.07 -6.90 2.60
CA GLU A 31 -5.41 -8.30 2.39
C GLU A 31 -4.49 -9.24 3.16
N HIS A 32 -3.17 -9.00 3.18
CA HIS A 32 -2.25 -9.79 3.98
C HIS A 32 -2.52 -9.63 5.48
N ALA A 33 -2.87 -8.43 5.93
CA ALA A 33 -3.29 -8.20 7.31
C ALA A 33 -4.57 -8.99 7.67
N ARG A 34 -5.53 -9.06 6.74
CA ARG A 34 -6.80 -9.80 6.89
C ARG A 34 -6.56 -11.30 6.94
N LEU A 35 -5.71 -11.83 6.07
CA LEU A 35 -5.38 -13.26 5.98
C LEU A 35 -4.36 -13.72 7.03
N GLY A 36 -3.68 -12.79 7.71
CA GLY A 36 -2.63 -13.12 8.66
C GLY A 36 -1.34 -13.62 7.99
N LEU A 37 -1.05 -13.12 6.79
CA LEU A 37 0.14 -13.49 6.02
C LEU A 37 1.29 -12.48 6.22
N PRO A 38 2.56 -12.94 6.15
CA PRO A 38 3.72 -12.05 6.18
C PRO A 38 3.88 -11.27 4.86
N LEU A 39 4.66 -10.20 4.87
CA LEU A 39 5.03 -9.45 3.66
C LEU A 39 6.53 -9.20 3.59
N TYR A 40 7.11 -9.36 2.40
CA TYR A 40 8.52 -9.04 2.15
C TYR A 40 8.63 -7.68 1.48
N ILE A 41 9.47 -6.80 2.02
CA ILE A 41 9.66 -5.44 1.52
C ILE A 41 11.13 -5.13 1.29
N GLY A 42 11.40 -4.25 0.32
CA GLY A 42 12.71 -3.62 0.19
C GLY A 42 12.90 -2.55 1.26
N ARG A 43 13.93 -2.68 2.10
CA ARG A 43 14.35 -1.69 3.09
C ARG A 43 15.86 -1.54 3.07
N LYS A 44 16.36 -0.33 2.79
CA LYS A 44 17.80 -0.02 2.71
C LYS A 44 18.57 -0.99 1.79
N GLY A 45 18.00 -1.28 0.61
CA GLY A 45 18.61 -2.18 -0.38
C GLY A 45 18.57 -3.67 -0.03
N LYS A 46 17.91 -4.07 1.07
CA LYS A 46 17.73 -5.46 1.48
C LYS A 46 16.26 -5.86 1.47
N VAL A 47 15.99 -7.14 1.23
CA VAL A 47 14.67 -7.71 1.46
C VAL A 47 14.53 -8.00 2.95
N VAL A 48 13.45 -7.53 3.56
CA VAL A 48 13.12 -7.73 4.96
C VAL A 48 11.70 -8.28 5.05
N GLU A 49 11.51 -9.31 5.87
CA GLU A 49 10.19 -9.84 6.18
C GLU A 49 9.51 -8.98 7.26
N LEU A 50 8.23 -8.71 7.05
CA LEU A 50 7.31 -8.21 8.06
C LEU A 50 6.42 -9.37 8.51
N SER A 51 6.42 -9.64 9.80
CA SER A 51 5.53 -10.64 10.40
C SER A 51 4.06 -10.25 10.22
N PRO A 52 3.12 -11.22 10.29
CA PRO A 52 1.68 -10.91 10.25
C PRO A 52 1.23 -9.85 11.27
N ALA A 53 1.86 -9.80 12.45
CA ALA A 53 1.56 -8.80 13.47
C ALA A 53 1.98 -7.38 13.04
N GLU A 54 3.15 -7.25 12.44
CA GLU A 54 3.65 -5.99 11.88
C GLU A 54 2.83 -5.54 10.68
N VAL A 55 2.44 -6.46 9.80
CA VAL A 55 1.56 -6.17 8.66
C VAL A 55 0.19 -5.66 9.15
N ARG A 56 -0.38 -6.27 10.18
CA ARG A 56 -1.62 -5.76 10.82
C ARG A 56 -1.43 -4.38 11.44
N ALA A 57 -0.30 -4.12 12.10
CA ALA A 57 0.00 -2.80 12.66
C ALA A 57 0.13 -1.73 11.57
N LEU A 58 0.79 -2.08 10.45
CA LEU A 58 0.94 -1.21 9.28
C LEU A 58 -0.41 -0.90 8.62
N ALA A 59 -1.28 -1.90 8.46
CA ALA A 59 -2.63 -1.68 7.94
C ALA A 59 -3.44 -0.73 8.83
N ARG A 60 -3.32 -0.85 10.16
CA ARG A 60 -4.01 0.04 11.12
C ARG A 60 -3.49 1.48 11.09
N SER A 61 -2.17 1.68 11.03
CA SER A 61 -1.59 3.03 11.00
C SER A 61 -2.00 3.81 9.74
N ARG A 62 -2.12 3.11 8.60
CA ARG A 62 -2.61 3.66 7.33
C ARG A 62 -4.10 3.97 7.29
N ARG A 63 -4.92 3.42 8.20
CA ARG A 63 -6.34 3.79 8.32
C ARG A 63 -6.56 5.05 9.16
N ARG A 64 -5.60 5.39 10.03
CA ARG A 64 -5.66 6.57 10.93
C ARG A 64 -5.07 7.83 10.31
N LYS A 65 -4.52 7.77 9.10
CA LYS A 65 -3.82 8.85 8.41
C LYS A 65 -4.52 9.12 7.08
#